data_AF-A0A956MX14-F1
#
_entry.id   AF-A0A956MX14-F1
#
_cell.length_a   1.000
_cell.length_b   1.000
_cell.length_c   1.000
_cell.angle_alpha   90.00
_cell.angle_beta   90.00
_cell.angle_gamma   90.00
#
_symmetry.space_group_name_H-M   'P 1'
#
loop_
_entity.id
_entity.type
_entity.pdbx_description
1 polymer ?
#
loop_
_entity_poly.entity_id
_entity_poly.type
_entity_poly.pdbx_seq_one_letter_code
_entity_poly.pdbx_strand_id
1 'polypeptide(L)'
;MITKQLEHTIIFTDDIEEETVQDLIDKINQYAFVNLYFSTHGGYSDIMAILIDFLNHRFENGSLKLTIFDFVASAGTDLLLDYEGPIYVKNLRALLFHAPD
;
A
#
# COMPACT_ATOMS: atom_id res chain seq x y z
N MET A 1 13.97 -10.45 21.85
CA MET A 1 12.57 -10.32 21.36
C MET A 1 12.33 -8.85 21.10
N ILE A 2 12.04 -8.47 19.86
CA ILE A 2 11.62 -7.09 19.55
C ILE A 2 10.12 -7.04 19.84
N THR A 3 9.72 -6.27 20.84
CA THR A 3 8.31 -6.00 21.13
C THR A 3 7.79 -5.07 20.04
N LYS A 4 7.01 -5.59 19.08
CA LYS A 4 6.33 -4.74 18.10
C LYS A 4 5.37 -3.79 18.82
N GLN A 5 5.35 -2.52 18.44
CA GLN A 5 4.28 -1.62 18.89
C GLN A 5 2.93 -2.15 18.38
N LEU A 6 1.88 -2.02 19.19
CA LEU A 6 0.58 -2.68 18.97
C LEU A 6 -0.12 -2.20 17.69
N GLU A 7 -0.14 -0.90 17.44
CA GLU A 7 -0.84 -0.31 16.30
C GLU A 7 -0.13 0.98 15.85
N HIS A 8 -0.07 1.22 14.54
CA HIS A 8 0.47 2.46 13.98
C HIS A 8 -0.28 2.88 12.70
N THR A 9 -0.26 4.18 12.41
CA THR A 9 -0.81 4.74 11.17
C THR A 9 0.32 5.19 10.27
N ILE A 10 0.32 4.72 9.03
CA ILE A 10 1.31 5.09 8.01
C ILE A 10 0.58 5.81 6.89
N ILE A 11 1.15 6.91 6.41
CA ILE A 11 0.73 7.60 5.20
C ILE A 11 1.84 7.39 4.18
N PHE A 12 1.48 6.85 3.03
CA PHE A 12 2.33 6.65 1.86
C PHE A 12 1.83 7.54 0.73
N THR A 13 2.72 8.37 0.19
CA THR A 13 2.44 9.36 -0.87
C THR A 13 3.52 9.38 -1.96
N ASP A 14 4.44 8.43 -1.92
CA ASP A 14 5.59 8.38 -2.83
C ASP A 14 5.25 7.62 -4.11
N ASP A 15 6.15 7.71 -5.09
CA ASP A 15 6.08 6.89 -6.30
C ASP A 15 6.45 5.44 -5.97
N ILE A 16 6.00 4.50 -6.79
CA ILE A 16 6.24 3.06 -6.63
C ILE A 16 7.60 2.71 -7.22
N GLU A 17 8.62 2.77 -6.38
CA GLU A 17 10.02 2.47 -6.70
C GLU A 17 10.60 1.51 -5.66
N GLU A 18 11.71 0.84 -6.00
CA GLU A 18 12.33 -0.18 -5.14
C GLU A 18 12.64 0.37 -3.73
N GLU A 19 13.25 1.56 -3.65
CA GLU A 19 13.62 2.21 -2.39
C GLU A 19 12.39 2.57 -1.54
N THR A 20 11.39 3.23 -2.14
CA THR A 20 10.20 3.72 -1.41
C THR A 20 9.32 2.57 -0.93
N VAL A 21 9.20 1.50 -1.73
CA VAL A 21 8.47 0.29 -1.35
C VAL A 21 9.21 -0.50 -0.28
N GLN A 22 10.54 -0.64 -0.37
CA GLN A 22 11.34 -1.29 0.66
C GLN A 22 11.23 -0.53 2.00
N ASP A 23 11.32 0.79 1.98
CA ASP A 23 11.15 1.65 3.16
C ASP A 23 9.75 1.48 3.80
N LEU A 24 8.69 1.41 2.96
CA LEU A 24 7.33 1.16 3.43
C LEU A 24 7.21 -0.21 4.10
N ILE A 25 7.75 -1.27 3.49
CA ILE A 25 7.75 -2.63 4.02
C ILE A 25 8.46 -2.66 5.38
N ASP A 26 9.66 -2.08 5.47
CA ASP A 26 10.45 -2.04 6.70
C ASP A 26 9.72 -1.28 7.81
N LYS A 27 9.05 -0.18 7.46
CA LYS A 27 8.21 0.58 8.40
C LYS A 27 7.02 -0.24 8.88
N ILE A 28 6.29 -0.92 8.00
CA ILE A 28 5.13 -1.78 8.36
C ILE A 28 5.58 -2.94 9.27
N ASN A 29 6.77 -3.49 9.05
CA ASN A 29 7.28 -4.63 9.81
C ASN A 29 7.61 -4.33 11.28
N GLN A 30 7.79 -3.06 11.64
CA GLN A 30 8.01 -2.63 13.02
C GLN A 30 6.75 -2.75 13.91
N TYR A 31 5.57 -2.87 13.30
CA TYR A 31 4.28 -2.80 13.98
C TYR A 31 3.47 -4.09 13.85
N ALA A 32 2.70 -4.41 14.90
CA ALA A 32 1.82 -5.56 14.91
C ALA A 32 0.59 -5.33 14.04
N PHE A 33 -0.05 -4.16 14.15
CA PHE A 33 -1.16 -3.73 13.30
C PHE A 33 -0.86 -2.39 12.62
N VAL A 34 -1.24 -2.25 11.35
CA VAL A 34 -1.05 -1.01 10.59
C VAL A 34 -2.35 -0.53 9.94
N ASN A 35 -2.67 0.75 10.12
CA ASN A 35 -3.60 1.49 9.28
C ASN A 35 -2.80 2.22 8.19
N LEU A 36 -2.81 1.71 6.96
CA LEU A 36 -2.10 2.28 5.82
C LEU A 36 -3.03 3.20 5.03
N TYR A 37 -2.67 4.47 4.95
CA TYR A 37 -3.24 5.44 4.01
C TYR A 37 -2.35 5.52 2.78
N PHE A 38 -2.89 5.19 1.61
CA PHE A 38 -2.13 5.01 0.38
C PHE A 38 -2.59 6.00 -0.70
N SER A 39 -1.64 6.73 -1.26
CA SER A 39 -1.78 7.65 -2.39
C SER A 39 -0.49 7.53 -3.21
N THR A 40 -0.58 7.55 -4.53
CA THR A 40 0.60 7.49 -5.40
C THR A 40 0.25 7.97 -6.81
N HIS A 41 1.24 8.53 -7.52
CA HIS A 41 1.11 8.85 -8.93
C HIS A 41 1.41 7.66 -9.85
N GLY A 42 1.90 6.54 -9.31
CA GLY A 42 2.31 5.38 -10.08
C GLY A 42 3.76 5.00 -9.84
N GLY A 43 4.32 4.23 -10.76
CA GLY A 43 5.70 3.78 -10.73
C GLY A 43 5.84 2.44 -11.43
N TYR A 44 6.78 1.61 -10.98
CA TYR A 44 7.06 0.33 -11.61
C TYR A 44 6.05 -0.75 -11.20
N SER A 45 5.39 -1.36 -12.19
CA SER A 45 4.35 -2.38 -11.98
C SER A 45 4.86 -3.66 -11.31
N ASP A 46 6.10 -4.07 -11.56
CA ASP A 46 6.72 -5.22 -10.89
C ASP A 46 6.98 -4.95 -9.40
N ILE A 47 7.42 -3.73 -9.07
CA ILE A 47 7.55 -3.29 -7.68
C ILE A 47 6.18 -3.16 -7.00
N MET A 48 5.16 -2.70 -7.73
CA MET A 48 3.79 -2.70 -7.22
C MET A 48 3.29 -4.10 -6.90
N ALA A 49 3.54 -5.08 -7.77
CA ALA A 49 3.16 -6.47 -7.54
C ALA A 49 3.81 -7.02 -6.26
N ILE A 50 5.08 -6.70 -6.00
CA ILE A 50 5.77 -7.05 -4.74
C ILE A 50 5.09 -6.40 -3.53
N LEU A 51 4.72 -5.11 -3.62
CA LEU A 51 4.01 -4.44 -2.55
C LEU A 51 2.66 -5.10 -2.27
N ILE A 52 1.88 -5.42 -3.31
CA ILE A 52 0.57 -6.06 -3.18
C ILE A 52 0.67 -7.43 -2.51
N ASP A 53 1.62 -8.26 -2.92
CA ASP A 53 1.88 -9.57 -2.29
C ASP A 53 2.14 -9.42 -0.78
N PHE A 54 3.01 -8.47 -0.41
CA PHE A 54 3.26 -8.17 0.99
C PHE A 54 2.01 -7.67 1.74
N LEU A 55 1.23 -6.77 1.15
CA LEU A 55 0.00 -6.25 1.77
C LEU A 55 -1.06 -7.34 1.93
N ASN A 56 -1.21 -8.25 0.97
CA ASN A 56 -2.08 -9.42 1.07
C ASN A 56 -1.67 -10.31 2.24
N HIS A 57 -0.38 -10.63 2.36
CA HIS A 57 0.14 -11.39 3.51
C HIS A 57 -0.18 -10.70 4.86
N ARG A 58 -0.03 -9.36 4.94
CA ARG A 58 -0.39 -8.63 6.16
C ARG A 58 -1.90 -8.64 6.43
N PHE A 59 -2.73 -8.59 5.39
CA PHE A 59 -4.18 -8.68 5.51
C PHE A 59 -4.65 -10.06 6.00
N GLU A 60 -4.13 -11.16 5.43
CA GLU A 60 -4.45 -12.52 5.85
C GLU A 60 -4.16 -12.75 7.34
N ASN A 61 -3.08 -12.13 7.84
CA ASN A 61 -2.71 -12.14 9.25
C ASN A 61 -3.58 -11.22 10.14
N GLY A 62 -4.59 -10.55 9.59
CA GLY A 62 -5.44 -9.60 10.29
C GLY A 62 -4.69 -8.35 10.78
N SER A 63 -3.58 -8.01 10.13
CA SER A 63 -2.60 -7.04 10.64
C SER A 63 -2.52 -5.73 9.83
N LEU A 64 -3.42 -5.55 8.86
CA LEU A 64 -3.44 -4.42 7.95
C LEU A 64 -4.88 -3.94 7.69
N LYS A 65 -5.05 -2.62 7.71
CA LYS A 65 -6.18 -1.92 7.11
C LYS A 65 -5.67 -0.98 6.02
N LEU A 66 -6.08 -1.18 4.78
CA LEU A 66 -5.71 -0.34 3.65
C LEU A 66 -6.78 0.70 3.32
N THR A 67 -6.40 1.98 3.29
CA THR A 67 -7.26 3.10 2.88
C THR A 67 -6.62 3.87 1.75
N ILE A 68 -7.28 4.00 0.60
CA ILE A 68 -6.83 4.90 -0.47
C ILE A 68 -7.38 6.31 -0.27
N PHE A 69 -6.56 7.31 -0.59
CA PHE A 69 -6.92 8.73 -0.45
C PHE A 69 -6.26 9.59 -1.53
N ASP A 70 -6.73 10.83 -1.67
CA ASP A 70 -6.22 11.87 -2.58
C ASP A 70 -6.12 11.42 -4.05
N PHE A 71 -5.08 10.69 -4.43
CA PHE A 71 -4.85 10.28 -5.81
C PHE A 71 -4.19 8.90 -5.88
N VAL A 72 -4.72 7.99 -6.68
CA VAL A 72 -4.07 6.70 -6.99
C VAL A 72 -4.08 6.51 -8.50
N ALA A 73 -2.89 6.39 -9.09
CA ALA A 73 -2.73 6.33 -10.53
C ALA A 73 -1.75 5.25 -11.00
N SER A 74 -1.86 4.91 -12.29
CA SER A 74 -0.96 3.99 -13.00
C SER A 74 -0.82 2.67 -12.24
N ALA A 75 0.40 2.16 -12.02
CA ALA A 75 0.66 0.94 -11.26
C ALA A 75 -0.05 0.92 -9.89
N GLY A 76 -0.21 2.07 -9.21
CA GLY A 76 -0.95 2.13 -7.94
C GLY A 76 -2.39 1.63 -8.04
N THR A 77 -3.00 1.69 -9.23
CA THR A 77 -4.35 1.18 -9.48
C THR A 77 -4.45 -0.34 -9.54
N ASP A 78 -3.32 -1.05 -9.63
CA ASP A 78 -3.27 -2.53 -9.57
C ASP A 78 -3.78 -3.06 -8.23
N LEU A 79 -3.75 -2.24 -7.16
CA LEU A 79 -4.44 -2.54 -5.90
C LEU A 79 -5.92 -2.91 -6.11
N LEU A 80 -6.59 -2.28 -7.07
CA LEU A 80 -8.02 -2.51 -7.30
C LEU A 80 -8.29 -3.85 -8.00
N LEU A 81 -7.24 -4.48 -8.53
CA LEU A 81 -7.32 -5.75 -9.25
C LEU A 81 -6.79 -6.92 -8.40
N ASP A 82 -5.64 -6.73 -7.75
CA ASP A 82 -4.84 -7.83 -7.19
C ASP A 82 -4.78 -7.84 -5.64
N TYR A 83 -5.25 -6.78 -4.97
CA TYR A 83 -5.36 -6.80 -3.52
C TYR A 83 -6.61 -7.57 -3.08
N GLU A 84 -6.44 -8.55 -2.20
CA GLU A 84 -7.49 -9.48 -1.79
C GLU A 84 -8.32 -8.96 -0.61
N GLY A 85 -7.81 -7.94 0.10
CA GLY A 85 -8.46 -7.34 1.25
C GLY A 85 -9.46 -6.22 0.91
N PRO A 86 -10.25 -5.75 1.90
CA PRO A 86 -11.11 -4.60 1.72
C PRO A 86 -10.27 -3.32 1.56
N ILE A 87 -10.55 -2.56 0.50
CA ILE A 87 -9.99 -1.23 0.27
C ILE A 87 -10.99 -0.20 0.80
N TYR A 88 -10.59 0.54 1.83
CA TYR A 88 -11.37 1.67 2.32
C TYR A 88 -11.01 2.92 1.51
N VAL A 89 -11.96 3.86 1.39
CA VAL A 89 -11.76 5.08 0.60
C VAL A 89 -11.97 6.30 1.49
N LYS A 90 -11.08 7.28 1.43
CA LYS A 90 -11.21 8.55 2.15
C LYS A 90 -10.73 9.73 1.31
N ASN A 91 -11.60 10.70 1.03
CA ASN A 91 -11.25 11.92 0.28
C ASN A 91 -10.47 11.65 -1.02
N LEU A 92 -10.82 10.57 -1.73
CA LEU A 92 -10.20 10.22 -3.00
C LEU A 92 -10.70 11.18 -4.08
N ARG A 93 -9.78 11.90 -4.71
CA ARG A 93 -10.08 12.90 -5.74
C ARG A 93 -10.08 12.28 -7.13
N ALA A 94 -9.19 11.33 -7.40
CA ALA A 94 -9.19 10.61 -8.66
C ALA A 94 -8.50 9.25 -8.57
N LEU A 95 -8.94 8.38 -9.48
CA LEU A 95 -8.27 7.15 -9.89
C LEU A 95 -7.91 7.30 -11.36
N LEU A 96 -6.67 7.01 -11.75
CA LEU A 96 -6.22 7.13 -13.13
C LEU A 96 -5.55 5.84 -13.58
N PHE A 97 -6.15 5.19 -14.57
CA PHE A 97 -5.63 3.98 -15.20
C PHE A 97 -5.13 4.33 -16.59
N HIS A 98 -4.02 3.71 -17.01
CA HIS A 98 -3.58 3.72 -18.40
C HIS A 98 -2.97 2.36 -18.74
N ALA A 99 -2.86 2.04 -20.03
CA ALA A 99 -2.15 0.84 -20.45
C ALA A 99 -0.66 0.97 -20.05
N PRO A 100 -0.01 -0.10 -19.57
CA PRO A 100 1.44 -0.10 -19.38
C PRO A 100 2.10 0.19 -20.73
N ASP A 101 3.10 1.08 -20.72
CA ASP A 101 3.87 1.46 -21.91
C ASP A 101 4.70 0.28 -22.47
#